data_AF-A0A453DJJ9-F1
#
_entry.id   AF-A0A453DJJ9-F1
#
_cell.length_a   1.000
_cell.length_b   1.000
_cell.length_c   1.000
_cell.angle_alpha   90.00
_cell.angle_beta   90.00
_cell.angle_gamma   90.00
#
_symmetry.space_group_name_H-M   'P 1'
#
loop_
_entity.id
_entity.type
_entity.pdbx_description
1 polymer ?
#
loop_
_entity_poly.entity_id
_entity_poly.type
_entity_poly.pdbx_seq_one_letter_code
_entity_poly.pdbx_strand_id
1 'polypeptide(L)'
;PLSFKGELYMMQDQISAAGWELNVLRFDPPWQEHSTVSGLAPSSLLSPKLVATCSAHIIHSPELVECDSEILIVGYRKVTEMIIYRLADLALGKIVPVNSIGGNALLFGTKGNPSFSLSAVPTITGDTIVVANCIPDKYILQYHLSSDTWSARVGGCAEHGCNMECTCSLINHMCNSCHCVFK
;
A
#
# COMPACT_ATOMS: atom_id res chain seq x y z
N PRO A 1 -17.00 -2.90 -6.67
CA PRO A 1 -15.87 -2.57 -5.77
C PRO A 1 -15.36 -3.81 -5.03
N LEU A 2 -14.06 -4.11 -5.15
CA LEU A 2 -13.36 -5.05 -4.28
C LEU A 2 -12.84 -4.24 -3.07
N SER A 3 -13.21 -4.60 -1.84
CA SER A 3 -12.71 -4.02 -0.57
C SER A 3 -12.23 -5.18 0.30
N PHE A 4 -11.39 -4.92 1.32
CA PHE A 4 -10.92 -5.99 2.19
C PHE A 4 -12.11 -6.66 2.88
N LYS A 5 -13.11 -5.96 3.43
CA LYS A 5 -14.32 -6.57 4.03
C LYS A 5 -14.07 -7.80 4.94
N GLY A 6 -12.88 -7.92 5.53
CA GLY A 6 -12.44 -9.10 6.30
C GLY A 6 -11.80 -10.25 5.50
N GLU A 7 -11.71 -10.14 4.18
CA GLU A 7 -10.98 -11.00 3.26
C GLU A 7 -9.49 -10.66 3.25
N LEU A 8 -8.64 -11.67 3.07
CA LEU A 8 -7.19 -11.50 3.06
C LEU A 8 -6.65 -11.54 1.64
N TYR A 9 -5.82 -10.56 1.28
CA TYR A 9 -5.19 -10.47 -0.04
C TYR A 9 -3.66 -10.53 0.11
N MET A 10 -3.02 -11.12 -0.90
CA MET A 10 -1.56 -11.26 -0.97
C MET A 10 -1.09 -10.97 -2.38
N MET A 11 0.05 -10.30 -2.49
CA MET A 11 0.81 -10.23 -3.75
C MET A 11 1.87 -11.31 -3.79
N GLN A 12 1.97 -11.96 -4.93
CA GLN A 12 2.97 -12.99 -5.19
C GLN A 12 3.65 -12.70 -6.51
N ASP A 13 4.97 -12.54 -6.46
CA ASP A 13 5.81 -12.51 -7.66
C ASP A 13 5.89 -13.92 -8.27
N GLN A 14 5.68 -13.99 -9.58
CA GLN A 14 5.77 -15.22 -10.36
C GLN A 14 6.60 -15.00 -11.61
N ILE A 15 7.30 -16.05 -12.03
CA ILE A 15 8.02 -16.07 -13.30
C ILE A 15 7.15 -16.82 -14.32
N SER A 16 6.69 -16.12 -15.35
CA SER A 16 5.96 -16.70 -16.48
C SER A 16 6.85 -16.76 -17.73
N ALA A 17 6.38 -17.46 -18.77
CA ALA A 17 7.06 -17.50 -20.07
C ALA A 17 7.15 -16.10 -20.73
N ALA A 18 6.31 -15.15 -20.32
CA ALA A 18 6.31 -13.78 -20.80
C ALA A 18 7.14 -12.82 -19.93
N GLY A 19 7.71 -13.29 -18.81
CA GLY A 19 8.54 -12.50 -17.90
C GLY A 19 8.04 -12.52 -16.46
N TRP A 20 8.34 -11.47 -15.70
CA TRP A 20 7.85 -11.33 -14.32
C TRP A 20 6.40 -10.87 -14.28
N GLU A 21 5.59 -11.58 -13.51
CA GLU A 21 4.19 -11.28 -13.27
C GLU A 21 3.93 -11.13 -11.78
N LEU A 22 3.06 -10.19 -11.45
CA LEU A 22 2.55 -9.99 -10.10
C LEU A 22 1.13 -10.55 -10.05
N ASN A 23 0.95 -11.60 -9.27
CA ASN A 23 -0.34 -12.17 -8.99
C ASN A 23 -0.90 -11.59 -7.70
N VAL A 24 -2.16 -11.16 -7.75
CA VAL A 24 -2.93 -10.83 -6.56
C VAL A 24 -3.84 -12.00 -6.23
N LEU A 25 -3.60 -12.60 -5.07
CA LEU A 25 -4.32 -13.75 -4.55
C LEU A 25 -5.25 -13.31 -3.43
N ARG A 26 -6.46 -13.86 -3.40
CA ARG A 26 -7.41 -13.74 -2.28
C ARG A 26 -7.50 -15.06 -1.55
N PHE A 27 -7.53 -14.98 -0.23
CA PHE A 27 -7.83 -16.09 0.66
C PHE A 27 -9.23 -15.87 1.20
N ASP A 28 -10.13 -16.78 0.87
CA ASP A 28 -11.43 -16.81 1.53
C ASP A 28 -11.21 -17.30 2.97
N PRO A 29 -11.85 -16.69 3.98
CA PRO A 29 -11.77 -17.19 5.34
C PRO A 29 -12.35 -18.61 5.44
N PRO A 30 -11.72 -19.44 6.27
CA PRO A 30 -12.47 -20.10 7.33
C PRO A 30 -11.74 -19.82 8.64
N TRP A 31 -12.08 -18.73 9.31
CA TRP A 31 -11.61 -18.55 10.69
C TRP A 31 -12.47 -19.46 11.55
N GLN A 32 -11.93 -20.63 11.91
CA GLN A 32 -12.60 -21.65 12.73
C GLN A 32 -13.49 -21.00 13.80
N GLU A 33 -14.81 -21.15 13.69
CA GLU A 33 -15.64 -21.15 14.89
C GLU A 33 -15.18 -22.34 15.71
N HIS A 34 -14.79 -22.09 16.97
CA HIS A 34 -14.34 -23.07 17.94
C HIS A 34 -15.23 -24.34 17.93
N SER A 35 -14.87 -25.31 17.11
CA SER A 35 -15.42 -26.66 17.18
C SER A 35 -14.40 -27.50 17.92
N THR A 36 -14.59 -27.53 19.24
CA THR A 36 -14.17 -28.66 20.07
C THR A 36 -14.66 -29.93 19.40
N VAL A 37 -13.76 -30.67 18.74
CA VAL A 37 -13.65 -32.14 18.72
C VAL A 37 -12.71 -32.56 17.59
N SER A 38 -11.61 -33.19 18.01
CA SER A 38 -10.85 -34.21 17.29
C SER A 38 -10.39 -33.93 15.86
N GLY A 39 -9.15 -33.46 15.77
CA GLY A 39 -8.12 -33.97 14.86
C GLY A 39 -8.55 -34.32 13.43
N LEU A 40 -8.39 -33.34 12.54
CA LEU A 40 -7.89 -33.41 11.16
C LEU A 40 -8.40 -32.14 10.46
N ALA A 41 -7.56 -31.11 10.36
CA ALA A 41 -7.89 -29.93 9.55
C ALA A 41 -7.90 -30.34 8.07
N PRO A 42 -8.97 -30.07 7.30
CA PRO A 42 -8.96 -30.35 5.87
C PRO A 42 -7.95 -29.43 5.17
N SER A 43 -6.92 -30.01 4.56
CA SER A 43 -5.88 -29.30 3.79
C SER A 43 -6.42 -28.53 2.57
N SER A 44 -7.72 -28.62 2.27
CA SER A 44 -8.40 -27.97 1.14
C SER A 44 -9.01 -26.60 1.46
N LEU A 45 -8.95 -26.13 2.71
CA LEU A 45 -9.63 -24.90 3.18
C LEU A 45 -8.85 -23.59 2.94
N LEU A 46 -7.64 -23.64 2.36
CA LEU A 46 -6.76 -22.48 2.22
C LEU A 46 -6.24 -22.26 0.79
N SER A 47 -6.89 -22.81 -0.24
CA SER A 47 -6.43 -22.62 -1.62
C SER A 47 -6.61 -21.16 -2.05
N PRO A 48 -5.52 -20.41 -2.30
CA PRO A 48 -5.63 -19.03 -2.75
C PRO A 48 -6.36 -18.96 -4.09
N LYS A 49 -7.28 -18.01 -4.22
CA LYS A 49 -7.97 -17.70 -5.47
C LYS A 49 -7.24 -16.57 -6.17
N LEU A 50 -6.81 -16.80 -7.40
CA LEU A 50 -6.25 -15.74 -8.24
C LEU A 50 -7.34 -14.69 -8.54
N VAL A 51 -7.05 -13.44 -8.20
CA VAL A 51 -7.95 -12.29 -8.44
C VAL A 51 -7.53 -11.55 -9.70
N ALA A 52 -6.24 -11.28 -9.82
CA ALA A 52 -5.67 -10.56 -10.95
C ALA A 52 -4.23 -10.99 -11.19
N THR A 53 -3.82 -10.95 -12.45
CA THR A 53 -2.42 -11.06 -12.89
C THR A 53 -2.07 -9.78 -13.61
N CYS A 54 -0.97 -9.15 -13.22
CA CYS A 54 -0.46 -7.97 -13.90
C CYS A 54 1.02 -8.13 -14.21
N SER A 55 1.46 -7.58 -15.34
CA SER A 55 2.87 -7.63 -15.71
C SER A 55 3.68 -6.77 -14.74
N ALA A 56 4.79 -7.28 -14.18
CA ALA A 56 5.65 -6.48 -13.32
C ALA A 56 6.26 -5.24 -14.03
N HIS A 57 6.12 -5.13 -15.35
CA HIS A 57 6.54 -3.95 -16.11
C HIS A 57 5.61 -2.74 -15.98
N ILE A 58 4.37 -2.93 -15.49
CA ILE A 58 3.44 -1.80 -15.33
C ILE A 58 3.59 -1.07 -14.00
N ILE A 59 4.24 -1.72 -13.02
CA ILE A 59 4.44 -1.19 -11.68
C ILE A 59 5.63 -1.88 -10.99
N HIS A 60 6.50 -1.08 -10.40
CA HIS A 60 7.67 -1.48 -9.63
C HIS A 60 7.41 -1.28 -8.13
N SER A 61 7.92 -2.19 -7.31
CA SER A 61 7.73 -2.19 -5.85
C SER A 61 6.25 -2.03 -5.44
N PRO A 62 5.35 -2.91 -5.91
CA PRO A 62 3.93 -2.79 -5.65
C PRO A 62 3.59 -3.03 -4.17
N GLU A 63 2.67 -2.25 -3.64
CA GLU A 63 2.07 -2.38 -2.30
C GLU A 63 0.54 -2.44 -2.42
N LEU A 64 -0.11 -3.35 -1.68
CA LEU A 64 -1.56 -3.41 -1.55
C LEU A 64 -2.03 -2.49 -0.44
N VAL A 65 -3.05 -1.68 -0.74
CA VAL A 65 -3.53 -0.62 0.16
C VAL A 65 -5.06 -0.59 0.11
N GLU A 66 -5.72 -0.55 1.27
CA GLU A 66 -7.18 -0.39 1.35
C GLU A 66 -7.55 1.10 1.37
N CYS A 67 -8.25 1.61 0.38
CA CYS A 67 -8.72 2.99 0.36
C CYS A 67 -10.25 2.99 0.30
N ASP A 68 -10.88 3.39 1.42
CA ASP A 68 -12.33 3.34 1.63
C ASP A 68 -12.94 1.96 1.32
N SER A 69 -13.66 1.83 0.20
CA SER A 69 -14.30 0.59 -0.25
C SER A 69 -13.58 -0.05 -1.44
N GLU A 70 -12.31 0.31 -1.65
CA GLU A 70 -11.50 -0.17 -2.77
C GLU A 70 -10.14 -0.71 -2.30
N ILE A 71 -9.66 -1.76 -2.98
CA ILE A 71 -8.27 -2.21 -2.87
C ILE A 71 -7.49 -1.59 -4.03
N LEU A 72 -6.43 -0.88 -3.67
CA LEU A 72 -5.52 -0.22 -4.58
C LEU A 72 -4.18 -0.95 -4.59
N ILE A 73 -3.53 -0.93 -5.76
CA ILE A 73 -2.11 -1.30 -5.91
C ILE A 73 -1.34 -0.02 -6.20
N VAL A 74 -0.40 0.34 -5.33
CA VAL A 74 0.44 1.54 -5.45
C VAL A 74 1.90 1.14 -5.63
N GLY A 75 2.66 1.94 -6.36
CA GLY A 75 4.08 1.68 -6.62
C GLY A 75 4.66 2.69 -7.59
N TYR A 76 5.80 2.35 -8.19
CA TYR A 76 6.49 3.21 -9.14
C TYR A 76 6.26 2.75 -10.58
N ARG A 77 5.89 3.68 -11.46
CA ARG A 77 5.92 3.45 -12.91
C ARG A 77 7.31 3.66 -13.49
N LYS A 78 8.01 4.67 -12.98
CA LYS A 78 9.39 5.04 -13.30
C LYS A 78 10.09 5.48 -12.02
N VAL A 79 11.39 5.74 -12.10
CA VAL A 79 12.23 6.17 -10.96
C VAL A 79 11.60 7.29 -10.13
N THR A 80 10.87 8.22 -10.75
CA THR A 80 10.27 9.39 -10.09
C THR A 80 8.77 9.52 -10.29
N GLU A 81 8.11 8.52 -10.87
CA GLU A 81 6.68 8.56 -11.22
C GLU A 81 5.97 7.47 -10.43
N MET A 82 5.09 7.86 -9.51
CA MET A 82 4.25 6.90 -8.79
C MET A 82 2.96 6.63 -9.55
N ILE A 83 2.36 5.48 -9.31
CA ILE A 83 1.14 5.06 -9.99
C ILE A 83 0.25 4.24 -9.08
N ILE A 84 -1.05 4.35 -9.31
CA ILE A 84 -2.08 3.59 -8.60
C ILE A 84 -2.97 2.88 -9.61
N TYR A 85 -3.31 1.62 -9.34
CA TYR A 85 -4.34 0.88 -10.04
C TYR A 85 -5.41 0.38 -9.06
N ARG A 86 -6.67 0.34 -9.50
CA ARG A 86 -7.72 -0.38 -8.76
C ARG A 86 -7.58 -1.87 -9.00
N LEU A 87 -7.56 -2.67 -7.93
CA LEU A 87 -7.56 -4.13 -8.06
C LEU A 87 -8.80 -4.64 -8.82
N ALA A 88 -9.94 -3.97 -8.66
CA ALA A 88 -11.17 -4.31 -9.37
C ALA A 88 -11.06 -4.14 -10.90
N ASP A 89 -10.32 -3.13 -11.35
CA ASP A 89 -10.06 -2.94 -12.78
C ASP A 89 -9.09 -3.98 -13.31
N LEU A 90 -8.03 -4.27 -12.56
CA LEU A 90 -7.07 -5.30 -12.92
C LEU A 90 -7.71 -6.70 -12.99
N ALA A 91 -8.62 -7.01 -12.07
CA ALA A 91 -9.39 -8.26 -12.09
C ALA A 91 -10.29 -8.39 -13.33
N LEU A 92 -10.66 -7.26 -13.95
CA LEU A 92 -11.38 -7.21 -15.22
C LEU A 92 -10.45 -7.11 -16.44
N GLY A 93 -9.13 -7.22 -16.25
CA GLY A 93 -8.12 -7.10 -17.31
C GLY A 93 -7.90 -5.66 -17.79
N LYS A 94 -8.33 -4.65 -17.02
CA LYS A 94 -8.19 -3.23 -17.38
C LYS A 94 -6.96 -2.62 -16.68
N ILE A 95 -6.07 -2.03 -17.47
CA ILE A 95 -4.88 -1.33 -16.97
C ILE A 95 -5.15 0.19 -17.06
N VAL A 96 -5.88 0.72 -16.07
CA VAL A 96 -6.28 2.13 -16.03
C VAL A 96 -5.75 2.77 -14.73
N PRO A 97 -4.81 3.74 -14.83
CA PRO A 97 -4.29 4.44 -13.66
C PRO A 97 -5.39 5.25 -12.95
N VAL A 98 -5.26 5.37 -11.63
CA VAL A 98 -6.11 6.20 -10.79
C VAL A 98 -5.43 7.55 -10.58
N ASN A 99 -6.13 8.63 -10.87
CA ASN A 99 -5.66 10.02 -10.72
C ASN A 99 -6.32 10.78 -9.56
N SER A 100 -7.32 10.17 -8.90
CA SER A 100 -7.97 10.69 -7.70
C SER A 100 -8.45 9.52 -6.84
N ILE A 101 -8.22 9.62 -5.54
CA ILE A 101 -8.60 8.66 -4.50
C ILE A 101 -9.59 9.31 -3.52
N GLY A 102 -10.41 10.24 -4.01
CA GLY A 102 -11.47 10.87 -3.22
C GLY A 102 -10.97 11.87 -2.16
N GLY A 103 -9.78 12.45 -2.36
CA GLY A 103 -9.17 13.35 -1.40
C GLY A 103 -8.43 12.64 -0.26
N ASN A 104 -8.30 11.32 -0.32
CA ASN A 104 -7.47 10.55 0.61
C ASN A 104 -5.97 10.76 0.33
N ALA A 105 -5.13 10.28 1.24
CA ALA A 105 -3.69 10.15 0.97
C ALA A 105 -3.17 8.82 1.49
N LEU A 106 -2.21 8.22 0.78
CA LEU A 106 -1.71 6.88 1.06
C LEU A 106 -0.27 6.95 1.56
N LEU A 107 0.08 6.24 2.63
CA LEU A 107 1.49 6.02 2.95
C LEU A 107 2.05 4.91 2.08
N PHE A 108 3.26 5.12 1.57
CA PHE A 108 4.00 4.14 0.79
C PHE A 108 5.41 3.94 1.36
N GLY A 109 5.87 2.68 1.40
CA GLY A 109 7.23 2.33 1.83
C GLY A 109 7.44 2.27 3.35
N THR A 110 6.37 2.29 4.14
CA THR A 110 6.45 2.06 5.60
C THR A 110 6.35 0.58 5.92
N LYS A 111 7.17 0.06 6.83
CA LYS A 111 7.04 -1.34 7.31
C LYS A 111 5.70 -1.50 8.05
N GLY A 112 4.64 -1.91 7.35
CA GLY A 112 3.30 -2.13 7.91
C GLY A 112 2.12 -1.53 7.14
N ASN A 113 2.37 -0.77 6.08
CA ASN A 113 1.40 -0.22 5.11
C ASN A 113 -0.03 0.05 5.63
N PRO A 114 -0.21 0.88 6.68
CA PRO A 114 -1.52 1.36 7.01
C PRO A 114 -1.97 2.35 5.92
N SER A 115 -3.06 2.04 5.25
CA SER A 115 -3.82 3.04 4.53
C SER A 115 -4.70 3.78 5.51
N PHE A 116 -4.77 5.10 5.43
CA PHE A 116 -5.68 5.89 6.25
C PHE A 116 -6.15 7.09 5.47
N SER A 117 -7.43 7.42 5.62
CA SER A 117 -7.94 8.71 5.16
C SER A 117 -7.27 9.81 5.97
N LEU A 118 -6.32 10.49 5.34
CA LEU A 118 -5.59 11.64 5.89
C LEU A 118 -6.39 12.94 5.88
N SER A 119 -7.69 12.88 5.59
CA SER A 119 -8.62 14.02 5.74
C SER A 119 -8.54 14.67 7.14
N ALA A 120 -8.02 13.95 8.15
CA ALA A 120 -7.79 14.44 9.50
C ALA A 120 -6.44 15.17 9.74
N VAL A 121 -5.50 15.18 8.78
CA VAL A 121 -4.20 15.84 8.94
C VAL A 121 -4.09 17.06 8.02
N PRO A 122 -4.05 18.28 8.60
CA PRO A 122 -4.19 19.52 7.84
C PRO A 122 -3.02 19.83 6.88
N THR A 123 -1.89 19.10 6.98
CA THR A 123 -0.68 19.34 6.20
C THR A 123 -0.55 18.46 4.95
N ILE A 124 -1.46 17.49 4.75
CA ILE A 124 -1.43 16.61 3.57
C ILE A 124 -2.53 17.04 2.60
N THR A 125 -2.14 17.20 1.34
CA THR A 125 -3.12 17.48 0.28
C THR A 125 -3.83 16.18 -0.08
N GLY A 126 -5.13 16.23 -0.31
CA GLY A 126 -5.86 15.07 -0.83
C GLY A 126 -5.34 14.63 -2.21
N ASP A 127 -5.65 13.37 -2.56
CA ASP A 127 -5.18 12.72 -3.78
C ASP A 127 -3.65 12.66 -3.89
N THR A 128 -3.00 12.29 -2.79
CA THR A 128 -1.54 12.18 -2.72
C THR A 128 -1.05 10.81 -2.26
N ILE A 129 0.15 10.44 -2.72
CA ILE A 129 0.94 9.36 -2.13
C ILE A 129 2.04 10.00 -1.31
N VAL A 130 2.13 9.63 -0.04
CA VAL A 130 3.08 10.13 0.93
C VAL A 130 4.16 9.08 1.09
N VAL A 131 5.37 9.41 0.64
CA VAL A 131 6.51 8.50 0.72
C VAL A 131 7.38 8.89 1.92
N ALA A 132 7.53 7.93 2.84
CA ALA A 132 8.49 8.02 3.93
C ALA A 132 9.83 7.48 3.44
N ASN A 133 10.73 8.36 2.97
CA ASN A 133 12.04 7.92 2.50
C ASN A 133 13.00 7.77 3.70
N CYS A 134 13.31 6.53 4.07
CA CYS A 134 14.09 6.24 5.27
C CYS A 134 15.60 6.50 5.15
N ILE A 135 16.19 6.84 3.98
CA ILE A 135 17.66 7.01 3.83
C ILE A 135 18.02 8.01 2.70
N PRO A 136 19.06 8.88 2.83
CA PRO A 136 19.74 9.37 4.04
C PRO A 136 19.19 10.72 4.55
N ASP A 137 18.32 11.38 3.78
CA ASP A 137 17.88 12.75 4.04
C ASP A 137 16.56 12.86 4.84
N LYS A 138 16.01 11.72 5.29
CA LYS A 138 14.97 11.62 6.35
C LYS A 138 13.85 12.66 6.21
N TYR A 139 13.24 12.73 5.02
CA TYR A 139 12.13 13.64 4.70
C TYR A 139 10.89 12.88 4.24
N ILE A 140 9.74 13.54 4.37
CA ILE A 140 8.47 13.10 3.79
C ILE A 140 8.28 13.81 2.45
N LEU A 141 7.97 13.05 1.41
CA LEU A 141 7.56 13.60 0.12
C LEU A 141 6.09 13.30 -0.14
N GLN A 142 5.40 14.22 -0.81
CA GLN A 142 4.05 13.99 -1.32
C GLN A 142 4.09 13.98 -2.84
N TYR A 143 3.51 12.94 -3.44
CA TYR A 143 3.28 12.83 -4.87
C TYR A 143 1.81 13.10 -5.16
N HIS A 144 1.52 14.12 -5.96
CA HIS A 144 0.15 14.47 -6.34
C HIS A 144 -0.30 13.69 -7.56
N LEU A 145 -1.37 12.92 -7.43
CA LEU A 145 -1.86 12.02 -8.49
C LEU A 145 -2.47 12.75 -9.69
N SER A 146 -3.03 13.94 -9.49
CA SER A 146 -3.70 14.68 -10.55
C SER A 146 -2.74 15.46 -11.45
N SER A 147 -1.60 15.87 -10.89
CA SER A 147 -0.57 16.64 -11.60
C SER A 147 0.67 15.82 -11.95
N ASP A 148 0.78 14.58 -11.47
CA ASP A 148 1.94 13.71 -11.59
C ASP A 148 3.25 14.35 -11.06
N THR A 149 3.14 15.24 -10.07
CA THR A 149 4.28 16.00 -9.52
C THR A 149 4.54 15.71 -8.06
N TRP A 150 5.82 15.74 -7.69
CA TRP A 150 6.24 15.82 -6.29
C TRP A 150 6.04 17.24 -5.74
N SER A 151 5.54 17.33 -4.52
CA SER A 151 5.59 18.57 -3.75
C SER A 151 7.04 18.92 -3.38
N ALA A 152 7.31 20.19 -3.05
CA ALA A 152 8.52 20.53 -2.29
C ALA A 152 8.53 19.73 -0.97
N ARG A 153 9.72 19.43 -0.40
CA ARG A 153 9.86 18.61 0.84
C ARG A 153 8.83 19.03 1.88
N VAL A 154 7.87 18.15 2.19
CA VAL A 154 6.85 18.44 3.21
C VAL A 154 7.35 17.91 4.54
N GLY A 155 8.27 18.68 5.12
CA GLY A 155 8.61 18.52 6.52
C GLY A 155 9.80 17.63 6.83
N GLY A 156 10.52 18.13 7.84
CA GLY A 156 11.53 17.53 8.69
C GLY A 156 11.57 18.45 9.92
N CYS A 157 11.86 17.93 11.12
CA CYS A 157 11.89 18.78 12.31
C CYS A 157 13.05 19.77 12.21
N ALA A 158 12.77 21.08 12.13
CA ALA A 158 13.82 22.10 12.14
C ALA A 158 14.63 22.07 13.45
N GLU A 159 13.99 21.71 14.56
CA GLU A 159 14.58 21.69 15.91
C GLU A 159 15.52 20.51 16.14
N HIS A 160 15.29 19.37 15.49
CA HIS A 160 16.05 18.13 15.69
C HIS A 160 16.95 17.76 14.50
N GLY A 161 17.06 18.66 13.50
CA GLY A 161 17.56 18.32 12.17
C GLY A 161 16.66 17.27 11.51
N CYS A 162 16.98 16.84 10.29
CA CYS A 162 16.29 15.74 9.63
C CYS A 162 16.52 14.41 10.37
N ASN A 163 16.13 14.25 11.62
CA ASN A 163 16.20 13.01 12.37
C ASN A 163 14.78 12.40 12.47
N MET A 164 14.62 11.23 11.84
CA MET A 164 13.44 10.36 11.88
C MET A 164 13.13 9.78 13.27
N GLU A 165 13.68 10.33 14.35
CA GLU A 165 13.27 10.01 15.73
C GLU A 165 12.29 11.05 16.28
N CYS A 166 12.05 12.15 15.55
CA CYS A 166 11.10 13.17 15.96
C CYS A 166 9.66 12.71 15.71
N THR A 167 8.83 12.68 16.75
CA THR A 167 7.37 12.44 16.66
C THR A 167 6.57 13.75 16.65
N CYS A 168 7.24 14.87 16.36
CA CYS A 168 6.69 16.24 16.38
C CYS A 168 5.52 16.51 15.42
N SER A 169 5.20 15.60 14.50
CA SER A 169 3.96 15.64 13.72
C SER A 169 3.33 14.25 13.72
N LEU A 170 2.01 14.17 13.57
CA LEU A 170 1.30 12.90 13.47
C LEU A 170 1.86 12.04 12.33
N ILE A 171 2.23 12.65 11.21
CA ILE A 171 2.80 11.94 10.05
C ILE A 171 4.16 11.36 10.41
N ASN A 172 5.05 12.14 11.04
CA ASN A 172 6.32 11.61 11.51
C ASN A 172 6.12 10.48 12.52
N HIS A 173 5.20 10.65 13.46
CA HIS A 173 4.86 9.61 14.41
C HIS A 173 4.42 8.33 13.68
N MET A 174 3.51 8.42 12.70
CA MET A 174 3.05 7.24 11.96
C MET A 174 4.16 6.56 11.14
N CYS A 175 5.05 7.34 10.52
CA CYS A 175 6.21 6.79 9.82
C CYS A 175 7.21 6.12 10.78
N ASN A 176 7.32 6.62 12.03
CA ASN A 176 8.32 6.17 13.00
C ASN A 176 7.80 5.11 13.99
N SER A 177 6.49 5.04 14.24
CA SER A 177 5.88 4.19 15.26
C SER A 177 5.96 2.69 14.98
N CYS A 178 6.38 2.29 13.76
CA CYS A 178 6.68 0.91 13.42
C CYS A 178 8.17 0.53 13.62
N HIS A 179 9.02 1.46 14.09
CA HIS A 179 10.34 1.13 14.61
C HIS A 179 10.21 0.58 16.04
N CYS A 180 9.66 -0.64 16.18
CA CYS A 180 9.95 -1.45 17.34
C CYS A 180 11.47 -1.67 17.37
N VAL A 181 12.12 -0.93 18.25
CA VAL A 181 13.54 -1.02 18.59
C VAL A 181 13.83 -2.49 18.89
N PHE A 182 14.54 -3.18 17.99
CA PHE A 182 15.30 -4.36 18.40
C PHE A 182 16.37 -3.83 19.34
N LYS A 183 16.14 -4.03 20.64
CA LYS A 183 17.13 -3.87 21.70
C LYS A 183 17.85 -5.19 21.90
#